data_AF-A0A543PM03-F1
#
_entry.id   AF-A0A543PM03-F1
#
_cell.length_a   1.000
_cell.length_b   1.000
_cell.length_c   1.000
_cell.angle_alpha   90.00
_cell.angle_beta   90.00
_cell.angle_gamma   90.00
#
_symmetry.space_group_name_H-M   'P 1'
#
loop_
_entity.id
_entity.type
_entity.pdbx_description
1 polymer ?
#
loop_
_entity_poly.entity_id
_entity_poly.type
_entity_poly.pdbx_seq_one_letter_code
_entity_poly.pdbx_strand_id
1 'polypeptide(L)'
;MITHPSRTTAPTAGCRSAGPPLDVVEWRSCRLREAGFGPALADTLARMRVDLHELLGLVDAGCPPELAARILWPLDGDVPEAGR
;
A
#
# COMPACT_ATOMS: atom_id res chain seq x y z
N MET A 1 -9.86 11.02 30.42
CA MET A 1 -10.20 9.83 29.61
C MET A 1 -10.39 10.31 28.19
N ILE A 2 -9.40 10.12 27.30
CA ILE A 2 -9.43 10.67 25.94
C ILE A 2 -10.08 9.62 25.02
N THR A 3 -11.32 9.90 24.62
CA THR A 3 -12.05 9.10 23.64
C THR A 3 -11.56 9.50 22.25
N HIS A 4 -10.78 8.63 21.59
CA HIS A 4 -10.46 8.80 20.18
C HIS A 4 -11.64 8.29 19.33
N PRO A 5 -12.22 9.11 18.43
CA PRO A 5 -13.21 8.62 17.49
C PRO A 5 -12.51 7.79 16.42
N SER A 6 -12.81 6.48 16.39
CA SER A 6 -12.38 5.58 15.32
C SER A 6 -13.01 6.04 14.01
N ARG A 7 -12.17 6.43 13.06
CA ARG A 7 -12.57 6.81 11.70
C ARG A 7 -13.23 5.58 11.05
N THR A 8 -14.55 5.62 10.87
CA THR A 8 -15.28 4.56 10.17
C THR A 8 -15.15 4.81 8.67
N THR A 9 -14.25 4.08 8.02
CA THR A 9 -14.20 4.00 6.55
C THR A 9 -15.42 3.25 6.06
N ALA A 10 -16.18 3.87 5.16
CA ALA A 10 -17.29 3.24 4.48
C ALA A 10 -16.80 2.04 3.66
N PRO A 11 -17.58 0.95 3.53
CA PRO A 11 -17.21 -0.16 2.68
C PRO A 11 -17.27 0.29 1.22
N THR A 12 -16.12 0.59 0.62
CA THR A 12 -15.99 0.57 -0.84
C THR A 12 -16.33 -0.83 -1.29
N ALA A 13 -17.35 -0.96 -2.14
CA ALA A 13 -17.68 -2.21 -2.81
C ALA A 13 -16.38 -2.78 -3.40
N GLY A 14 -15.84 -3.83 -2.77
CA GLY A 14 -14.51 -4.31 -3.12
C GLY A 14 -14.43 -4.69 -4.58
N CYS A 15 -13.29 -4.44 -5.23
CA CYS A 15 -13.14 -4.76 -6.64
C CYS A 15 -13.14 -6.28 -6.79
N ARG A 16 -14.32 -6.81 -7.10
CA ARG A 16 -14.46 -8.17 -7.58
C ARG A 16 -14.03 -8.14 -9.04
N SER A 17 -12.74 -8.27 -9.29
CA SER A 17 -12.25 -8.49 -10.66
C SER A 17 -12.80 -9.84 -11.14
N ALA A 18 -13.81 -9.80 -12.01
CA ALA A 18 -14.42 -10.97 -12.64
C ALA A 18 -13.62 -11.42 -13.88
N GLY A 19 -12.29 -11.24 -13.87
CA GLY A 19 -11.41 -11.51 -15.01
C GLY A 19 -10.69 -12.85 -14.90
N PRO A 20 -10.17 -13.40 -16.02
CA PRO A 20 -9.29 -14.57 -16.01
C PRO A 20 -8.07 -14.32 -15.09
N PRO A 21 -7.29 -15.35 -14.68
CA PRO A 21 -6.25 -15.27 -13.63
C PRO A 21 -5.07 -14.28 -13.85
N LEU A 22 -5.16 -13.30 -14.75
CA LEU A 22 -4.09 -12.38 -15.15
C LEU A 22 -4.57 -10.93 -15.31
N ASP A 23 -4.95 -10.28 -14.21
CA ASP A 23 -4.44 -8.93 -13.97
C ASP A 23 -4.17 -8.72 -12.46
N VAL A 24 -3.03 -9.29 -12.04
CA VAL A 24 -2.54 -9.19 -10.66
C VAL A 24 -2.29 -7.72 -10.29
N VAL A 25 -1.94 -6.86 -11.25
CA VAL A 25 -1.72 -5.44 -11.00
C VAL A 25 -3.04 -4.76 -10.64
N GLU A 26 -4.10 -4.98 -11.40
CA GLU A 26 -5.43 -4.45 -11.08
C GLU A 26 -5.94 -4.92 -9.71
N TRP A 27 -5.75 -6.21 -9.41
CA TRP A 27 -6.10 -6.76 -8.09
C TRP A 27 -5.31 -6.07 -6.96
N ARG A 28 -3.99 -5.89 -7.12
CA ARG A 28 -3.14 -5.22 -6.13
C ARG A 28 -3.53 -3.76 -5.95
N SER A 29 -3.77 -3.04 -7.04
CA SER A 29 -4.17 -1.63 -7.03
C SER A 29 -5.48 -1.45 -6.27
N CYS A 30 -6.46 -2.32 -6.51
CA CYS A 30 -7.69 -2.27 -5.74
C CYS A 30 -7.48 -2.55 -4.25
N ARG A 31 -6.74 -3.62 -3.89
CA ARG A 31 -6.47 -3.95 -2.49
C ARG A 31 -5.81 -2.80 -1.73
N LEU A 32 -4.89 -2.09 -2.37
CA LEU A 32 -4.26 -0.92 -1.80
C LEU A 32 -5.26 0.23 -1.61
N ARG A 33 -6.13 0.47 -2.58
CA ARG A 33 -7.18 1.51 -2.44
C ARG A 33 -8.16 1.20 -1.31
N GLU A 34 -8.57 -0.07 -1.15
CA GLU A 34 -9.40 -0.52 -0.03
C GLU A 34 -8.72 -0.27 1.33
N ALA A 35 -7.40 -0.42 1.40
CA ALA A 35 -6.61 -0.12 2.59
C ALA A 35 -6.36 1.38 2.82
N GLY A 36 -6.87 2.26 1.95
CA GLY A 36 -6.77 3.71 2.10
C GLY A 36 -5.59 4.37 1.38
N PHE A 37 -4.87 3.64 0.52
CA PHE A 37 -3.85 4.25 -0.33
C PHE A 37 -4.50 5.16 -1.38
N GLY A 38 -3.88 6.31 -1.65
CA GLY A 38 -4.28 7.18 -2.75
C GLY A 38 -4.17 6.47 -4.11
N PRO A 39 -5.01 6.81 -5.10
CA PRO A 39 -5.12 6.06 -6.36
C PRO A 39 -3.80 6.01 -7.15
N ALA A 40 -3.05 7.12 -7.21
CA ALA A 40 -1.76 7.17 -7.90
C ALA A 40 -0.68 6.33 -7.21
N LEU A 41 -0.68 6.32 -5.86
CA LEU A 41 0.26 5.54 -5.07
C LEU A 41 -0.06 4.04 -5.17
N ALA A 42 -1.35 3.69 -5.07
CA ALA A 42 -1.83 2.32 -5.23
C ALA A 42 -1.46 1.72 -6.59
N ASP A 43 -1.66 2.48 -7.68
CA ASP A 43 -1.31 2.04 -9.04
C ASP A 43 0.21 1.85 -9.20
N THR A 44 1.00 2.75 -8.63
CA THR A 44 2.47 2.65 -8.63
C THR A 44 2.93 1.39 -7.89
N LEU A 45 2.47 1.21 -6.65
CA LEU A 45 2.83 0.06 -5.81
C LEU A 45 2.33 -1.27 -6.39
N ALA A 46 1.18 -1.29 -7.05
CA ALA A 46 0.64 -2.47 -7.71
C ALA A 46 1.55 -3.02 -8.82
N ARG A 47 2.28 -2.13 -9.50
CA ARG A 47 3.26 -2.47 -10.55
C ARG A 47 4.64 -2.79 -10.00
N MET A 48 4.95 -2.41 -8.75
CA MET A 48 6.25 -2.67 -8.12
C MET A 48 6.31 -4.05 -7.44
N ARG A 49 7.52 -4.58 -7.24
CA ARG A 49 7.76 -5.84 -6.52
C ARG A 49 7.81 -5.65 -4.99
N VAL A 50 6.85 -4.92 -4.44
CA VAL A 50 6.69 -4.74 -2.98
C VAL A 50 5.93 -5.92 -2.37
N ASP A 51 6.27 -6.30 -1.13
CA ASP A 51 5.47 -7.26 -0.38
C ASP A 51 4.14 -6.59 0.02
N LEU A 52 3.05 -7.03 -0.62
CA LEU A 52 1.74 -6.45 -0.38
C LEU A 52 1.22 -6.80 1.02
N HIS A 53 1.55 -7.98 1.54
CA HIS A 53 1.10 -8.38 2.87
C HIS A 53 1.75 -7.54 3.95
N GLU A 54 3.05 -7.29 3.85
CA GLU A 54 3.77 -6.44 4.81
C GLU A 54 3.28 -4.99 4.74
N LEU A 55 3.02 -4.50 3.52
CA LEU A 55 2.53 -3.14 3.30
C LEU A 55 1.13 -2.92 3.92
N LEU A 56 0.23 -3.88 3.74
CA LEU A 56 -1.09 -3.86 4.36
C LEU A 56 -1.00 -4.00 5.89
N GLY A 57 -0.10 -4.87 6.37
CA GLY A 57 0.14 -5.05 7.81
C GLY A 57 0.58 -3.78 8.52
N LEU A 58 1.43 -2.96 7.88
CA LEU A 58 1.82 -1.66 8.42
C LEU A 58 0.61 -0.71 8.54
N VAL A 59 -0.25 -0.67 7.54
CA VAL A 59 -1.44 0.19 7.55
C VAL A 59 -2.47 -0.29 8.56
N ASP A 60 -2.69 -1.60 8.69
CA ASP A 60 -3.53 -2.20 9.72
C ASP A 60 -3.01 -1.89 11.14
N ALA A 61 -1.69 -1.74 11.31
CA ALA A 61 -1.07 -1.29 12.55
C ALA A 61 -1.21 0.24 12.81
N GLY A 62 -1.81 0.99 11.89
CA GLY A 62 -2.01 2.44 11.97
C GLY A 62 -0.92 3.28 11.32
N CYS A 63 0.01 2.68 10.58
CA CYS A 63 0.99 3.44 9.79
C CYS A 63 0.30 4.15 8.61
N PRO A 64 0.56 5.45 8.36
CA PRO A 64 0.01 6.12 7.20
C PRO A 64 0.55 5.49 5.89
N PRO A 65 -0.29 5.36 4.84
CA PRO A 65 0.06 4.64 3.60
C PRO A 65 1.34 5.11 2.92
N GLU A 66 1.58 6.43 2.90
CA GLU A 66 2.78 7.02 2.30
C GLU A 66 4.05 6.67 3.08
N LEU A 67 3.95 6.55 4.42
CA LEU A 67 5.06 6.13 5.26
C LEU A 67 5.32 4.63 5.12
N ALA A 68 4.26 3.81 5.11
CA ALA A 68 4.36 2.37 4.91
C ALA A 68 5.05 2.03 3.57
N ALA A 69 4.69 2.75 2.50
CA ALA A 69 5.35 2.63 1.20
C ALA A 69 6.85 2.95 1.26
N ARG A 70 7.24 3.99 2.00
CA ARG A 70 8.66 4.37 2.17
C ARG A 70 9.47 3.40 3.03
N ILE A 71 8.82 2.74 4.01
CA ILE A 71 9.47 1.74 4.86
C ILE A 71 9.85 0.51 4.03
N LEU A 72 8.93 0.03 3.19
CA LEU A 72 9.14 -1.19 2.38
C LEU A 72 9.80 -0.94 1.02
N TRP A 73 9.75 0.30 0.55
CA TRP A 73 10.48 0.75 -0.62
C TRP A 73 11.29 2.00 -0.25
N PRO A 74 12.46 1.81 0.39
CA PRO A 74 13.39 2.90 0.59
C PRO A 74 13.73 3.49 -0.79
N LEU A 75 13.54 4.81 -0.94
CA LEU A 75 14.06 5.55 -2.09
C LEU A 75 15.58 5.56 -1.94
N ASP A 76 16.24 4.51 -2.43
CA ASP A 76 17.68 4.40 -2.34
C ASP A 76 18.32 5.41 -3.30
N GLY A 77 18.79 6.49 -2.71
CA GLY A 77 19.81 7.38 -3.25
C GLY A 77 20.97 7.48 -2.27
N ASP A 78 21.21 6.46 -1.44
CA ASP A 78 22.42 6.42 -0.64
C ASP A 78 23.58 6.05 -1.57
N VAL A 79 24.48 6.99 -1.68
CA VAL A 79 25.63 7.00 -2.59
C VAL A 79 26.41 5.69 -2.42
N PRO A 80 26.84 5.00 -3.49
CA PRO A 80 27.77 3.90 -3.34
C PRO A 80 29.03 4.46 -2.65
N GLU A 81 29.32 3.99 -1.44
CA GLU A 81 30.61 4.21 -0.76
C GLU A 81 31.74 3.65 -1.63
N ALA A 82 32.21 4.46 -2.59
CA ALA A 82 33.49 4.30 -3.24
C ALA A 82 34.56 4.71 -2.22
N GLY A 83 34.89 3.80 -1.29
CA GLY A 83 35.79 4.15 -0.21
C GLY A 83 36.06 3.10 0.85
N ARG A 84 36.34 1.84 0.48
CA ARG A 84 37.24 1.00 1.31
C ARG A 84 38.03 -0.01 0.52
#